data_AF-A0A2V9SB46-F1
#
_entry.id   AF-A0A2V9SB46-F1
#
_cell.length_a   1.000
_cell.length_b   1.000
_cell.length_c   1.000
_cell.angle_alpha   90.00
_cell.angle_beta   90.00
_cell.angle_gamma   90.00
#
_symmetry.space_group_name_H-M   'P 1'
#
loop_
_entity.id
_entity.type
_entity.pdbx_description
1 polymer ?
#
loop_
_entity_poly.entity_id
_entity_poly.type
_entity_poly.pdbx_seq_one_letter_code
_entity_poly.pdbx_strand_id
1 'polypeptide(L)'
;MGIHRNLEVSTLPRAIRHRLSGISVKSESAVPRLSAEICQRDARVKKAEIPLDTVPEKRRPGRRAQLRPSEIAGRAGNNRWILNQVWDRLWPFLSKAQTEEEVVKAFQEVVKAFQEGASPYDRGFMPFLAGLIIKVMNEPKFPTRREARINFLADSLAGVGCVTPRRSRDICEQERAKAKRNHHIICYEFYVECSCGHKGRSRNHACPKCGARIFFGFGSMFNSAMA
;
A
#
# COMPACT_ATOMS: atom_id res chain seq x y z
N MET A 1 25.80 7.85 52.59
CA MET A 1 26.68 7.16 51.63
C MET A 1 25.99 5.86 51.23
N GLY A 2 25.28 5.86 50.10
CA GLY A 2 24.45 4.74 49.64
C GLY A 2 25.27 3.76 48.82
N ILE A 3 25.27 2.50 49.24
CA ILE A 3 26.05 1.41 48.66
C ILE A 3 25.44 1.01 47.31
N HIS A 4 26.23 1.17 46.24
CA HIS A 4 25.94 0.69 44.90
C HIS A 4 25.86 -0.84 44.88
N ARG A 5 24.73 -1.40 44.40
CA ARG A 5 24.58 -2.83 44.11
C ARG A 5 24.88 -3.07 42.63
N ASN A 6 26.02 -3.69 42.34
CA ASN A 6 26.34 -4.23 41.01
C ASN A 6 25.81 -5.67 40.91
N LEU A 7 25.07 -5.95 39.84
CA LEU A 7 24.61 -7.29 39.45
C LEU A 7 25.64 -7.87 38.46
N GLU A 8 26.34 -8.93 38.86
CA GLU A 8 27.18 -9.73 37.97
C GLU A 8 26.35 -10.87 37.35
N VAL A 9 26.43 -11.01 36.03
CA VAL A 9 25.79 -12.08 35.26
C VAL A 9 26.88 -13.07 34.84
N SER A 10 26.86 -14.28 35.43
CA SER A 10 27.73 -15.38 35.02
C SER A 10 27.09 -16.17 33.88
N THR A 11 27.79 -16.26 32.74
CA THR A 11 27.39 -17.09 31.59
C THR A 11 28.46 -18.15 31.34
N LEU A 12 28.11 -19.41 31.56
CA LEU A 12 28.93 -20.57 31.19
C LEU A 12 28.33 -21.24 29.95
N PRO A 13 29.08 -21.45 28.85
CA PRO A 13 28.61 -22.21 27.70
C PRO A 13 28.82 -23.72 27.92
N ARG A 14 27.74 -24.50 27.90
CA ARG A 14 27.77 -25.97 27.98
C ARG A 14 27.77 -26.57 26.58
N ALA A 15 28.94 -27.02 26.11
CA ALA A 15 29.10 -27.74 24.86
C ALA A 15 28.67 -29.20 25.02
N ILE A 16 27.74 -29.67 24.18
CA ILE A 16 27.32 -31.08 24.10
C ILE A 16 27.98 -31.70 22.85
N ARG A 17 28.96 -32.56 23.07
CA ARG A 17 29.50 -33.48 22.05
C ARG A 17 28.66 -34.75 22.05
N HIS A 18 28.02 -35.09 20.94
CA HIS A 18 27.52 -36.45 20.73
C HIS A 18 28.52 -37.26 19.90
N ARG A 19 29.01 -38.33 20.53
CA ARG A 19 29.82 -39.40 19.94
C ARG A 19 29.00 -40.14 18.89
N LEU A 20 29.56 -40.25 17.69
CA LEU A 20 29.16 -41.25 16.70
C LEU A 20 29.59 -42.63 17.22
N SER A 21 28.63 -43.53 17.40
CA SER A 21 28.91 -44.96 17.53
C SER A 21 28.25 -45.66 16.35
N GLY A 22 29.07 -46.42 15.63
CA GLY A 22 28.67 -47.13 14.43
C GLY A 22 27.70 -48.25 14.76
N ILE A 23 26.59 -48.29 14.02
CA ILE A 23 25.75 -49.47 13.91
C ILE A 23 25.75 -49.84 12.45
N SER A 24 26.42 -50.96 12.15
CA SER A 24 26.34 -51.64 10.87
C SER A 24 25.01 -52.38 10.82
N VAL A 25 24.10 -51.93 9.95
CA VAL A 25 22.87 -52.68 9.64
C VAL A 25 22.95 -53.06 8.17
N LYS A 26 23.19 -54.35 7.91
CA LYS A 26 22.91 -54.96 6.62
C LYS A 26 21.39 -54.98 6.44
N SER A 27 20.88 -54.33 5.41
CA SER A 27 19.52 -54.56 4.94
C SER A 27 19.57 -54.89 3.46
N GLU A 28 19.27 -56.14 3.14
CA GLU A 28 18.88 -56.55 1.79
C GLU A 28 17.50 -55.96 1.51
N SER A 29 17.41 -55.07 0.52
CA SER A 29 16.13 -54.66 -0.04
C SER A 29 15.85 -55.50 -1.28
N ALA A 30 14.89 -56.42 -1.16
CA ALA A 30 14.25 -57.05 -2.29
C ALA A 30 13.63 -55.95 -3.17
N VAL A 31 14.08 -55.83 -4.42
CA VAL A 31 13.53 -54.86 -5.38
C VAL A 31 12.16 -55.37 -5.84
N PRO A 32 11.04 -54.68 -5.54
CA PRO A 32 9.77 -55.02 -6.14
C PRO A 32 9.83 -54.68 -7.63
N ARG A 33 9.39 -55.59 -8.51
CA ARG A 33 9.11 -55.27 -9.91
C ARG A 33 8.00 -54.20 -9.96
N LEU A 34 8.39 -52.94 -10.07
CA LEU A 34 7.46 -51.83 -10.28
C LEU A 34 7.03 -51.79 -11.74
N SER A 35 5.81 -52.29 -11.97
CA SER A 35 5.05 -52.30 -13.20
C SER A 35 4.75 -50.90 -13.73
N ALA A 36 4.74 -50.74 -15.06
CA ALA A 36 4.01 -49.81 -15.96
C ALA A 36 3.72 -48.33 -15.56
N GLU A 37 3.52 -47.99 -14.28
CA GLU A 37 3.26 -46.64 -13.80
C GLU A 37 4.48 -45.71 -13.91
N ILE A 38 5.71 -46.23 -13.86
CA ILE A 38 6.93 -45.44 -14.07
C ILE A 38 6.97 -44.92 -15.53
N CYS A 39 6.64 -45.77 -16.51
CA CYS A 39 6.60 -45.37 -17.92
C CYS A 39 5.54 -44.29 -18.21
N GLN A 40 4.44 -44.25 -17.45
CA GLN A 40 3.42 -43.20 -17.62
C GLN A 40 3.83 -41.86 -16.98
N ARG A 41 4.73 -41.88 -15.97
CA ARG A 41 5.27 -40.65 -15.37
C ARG A 41 6.23 -39.94 -16.31
N ASP A 42 7.07 -40.67 -17.05
CA ASP A 42 8.01 -40.08 -18.01
C ASP A 42 7.29 -39.43 -19.21
N ALA A 43 6.17 -40.00 -19.65
CA ALA A 43 5.34 -39.43 -20.72
C ALA A 43 4.64 -38.11 -20.33
N ARG A 44 4.59 -37.76 -19.03
CA ARG A 44 3.98 -36.50 -18.53
C ARG A 44 5.01 -35.45 -18.10
N VAL A 45 6.29 -35.63 -18.41
CA VAL A 45 7.28 -34.56 -18.28
C VAL A 45 7.07 -33.60 -19.46
N LYS A 46 6.22 -32.59 -19.25
CA LYS A 46 6.16 -31.42 -20.14
C LYS A 46 7.60 -30.90 -20.26
N LYS A 47 8.18 -30.96 -21.47
CA LYS A 47 9.45 -30.28 -21.75
C LYS A 47 9.27 -28.83 -21.33
N ALA A 48 10.04 -28.38 -20.33
CA ALA A 48 10.09 -26.98 -19.99
C ALA A 48 10.56 -26.21 -21.23
N GLU A 49 9.87 -25.14 -21.59
CA GLU A 49 10.25 -24.25 -22.72
C GLU A 49 11.66 -23.67 -22.55
N ILE A 50 12.19 -23.68 -21.32
CA ILE A 50 13.52 -23.19 -20.98
C ILE A 50 14.34 -24.38 -20.44
N PRO A 51 15.42 -24.78 -21.12
CA PRO A 51 16.37 -25.78 -20.63
C PRO A 51 16.92 -25.37 -19.26
N LEU A 52 17.11 -26.31 -18.34
CA LEU A 52 17.61 -26.05 -16.98
C LEU A 52 18.97 -25.33 -16.97
N ASP A 53 19.77 -25.51 -18.03
CA ASP A 53 21.09 -24.90 -18.20
C ASP A 53 21.03 -23.48 -18.80
N THR A 54 19.84 -23.03 -19.22
CA THR A 54 19.64 -21.66 -19.71
C THR A 54 19.36 -20.77 -18.52
N VAL A 55 20.40 -20.12 -17.97
CA VAL A 55 20.20 -19.02 -17.02
C VAL A 55 19.61 -17.87 -17.82
N PRO A 56 18.32 -17.50 -17.65
CA PRO A 56 17.77 -16.34 -18.32
C PRO A 56 18.63 -15.14 -17.92
N GLU A 57 19.01 -14.33 -18.90
CA GLU A 57 19.77 -13.11 -18.65
C GLU A 57 19.04 -12.34 -17.54
N LYS A 58 19.61 -12.36 -16.32
CA LYS A 58 19.02 -11.67 -15.18
C LYS A 58 18.92 -10.22 -15.61
N ARG A 59 17.70 -9.74 -15.88
CA ARG A 59 17.42 -8.31 -16.04
C ARG A 59 18.17 -7.62 -14.92
N ARG A 60 19.21 -6.86 -15.27
CA ARG A 60 19.96 -6.05 -14.29
C ARG A 60 18.89 -5.32 -13.47
N PRO A 61 18.91 -5.34 -12.13
CA PRO A 61 17.91 -4.63 -11.34
C PRO A 61 18.07 -3.12 -11.56
N GLY A 62 17.52 -2.61 -12.67
CA GLY A 62 17.26 -1.21 -12.81
C GLY A 62 16.27 -0.83 -11.72
N ARG A 63 16.47 0.35 -11.12
CA ARG A 63 15.48 0.95 -10.23
C ARG A 63 14.18 1.06 -11.04
N ARG A 64 13.22 0.17 -10.82
CA ARG A 64 11.89 0.27 -11.42
C ARG A 64 11.38 1.68 -11.13
N ALA A 65 10.71 2.31 -12.08
CA ALA A 65 10.03 3.59 -11.85
C ALA A 65 9.02 3.39 -10.72
N GLN A 66 9.46 3.63 -9.49
CA GLN A 66 8.65 3.52 -8.30
C GLN A 66 7.96 4.87 -8.15
N LEU A 67 6.72 4.95 -8.61
CA LEU A 67 5.84 6.05 -8.23
C LEU A 67 5.78 6.09 -6.70
N ARG A 68 5.91 7.29 -6.14
CA ARG A 68 5.82 7.44 -4.68
C ARG A 68 4.40 7.11 -4.24
N PRO A 69 4.18 6.46 -3.08
CA PRO A 69 2.83 6.19 -2.57
C PRO A 69 1.94 7.43 -2.51
N SER A 70 2.51 8.58 -2.10
CA SER A 70 1.82 9.87 -2.07
C SER A 70 1.45 10.39 -3.46
N GLU A 71 2.27 10.13 -4.47
CA GLU A 71 1.98 10.49 -5.87
C GLU A 71 0.82 9.66 -6.41
N ILE A 72 0.80 8.35 -6.12
CA ILE A 72 -0.33 7.47 -6.46
C ILE A 72 -1.61 7.99 -5.78
N ALA A 73 -1.56 8.30 -4.49
CA ALA A 73 -2.72 8.84 -3.78
C ALA A 73 -3.18 10.20 -4.34
N GLY A 74 -2.25 11.09 -4.68
CA GLY A 74 -2.55 12.38 -5.32
C GLY A 74 -3.21 12.21 -6.69
N ARG A 75 -2.69 11.30 -7.53
CA ARG A 75 -3.29 10.93 -8.82
C ARG A 75 -4.69 10.34 -8.65
N ALA A 76 -4.90 9.48 -7.65
CA ALA A 76 -6.21 8.94 -7.35
C ALA A 76 -7.21 10.05 -6.99
N GLY A 77 -6.79 11.02 -6.17
CA GLY A 77 -7.59 12.22 -5.85
C GLY A 77 -7.96 13.02 -7.10
N ASN A 78 -6.99 13.30 -7.97
CA ASN A 78 -7.23 14.00 -9.24
C ASN A 78 -8.21 13.23 -10.15
N ASN A 79 -7.99 11.92 -10.30
CA ASN A 79 -8.86 11.06 -11.10
C ASN A 79 -10.30 11.03 -10.56
N ARG A 80 -10.48 10.99 -9.24
CA ARG A 80 -11.83 11.07 -8.62
C ARG A 80 -12.49 12.39 -8.94
N TRP A 81 -11.76 13.50 -8.87
CA TRP A 81 -12.30 14.82 -9.19
C TRP A 81 -12.75 14.90 -10.65
N ILE A 82 -11.89 14.51 -11.60
CA ILE A 82 -12.21 14.49 -13.03
C ILE A 82 -13.39 13.56 -13.32
N LEU A 83 -13.33 12.31 -12.85
CA LEU A 83 -14.37 11.32 -13.10
C LEU A 83 -15.72 11.79 -12.54
N ASN A 84 -15.78 12.46 -11.39
CA ASN A 84 -17.05 12.98 -10.88
C ASN A 84 -17.71 14.03 -11.80
N GLN A 85 -16.91 14.83 -12.50
CA GLN A 85 -17.41 15.84 -13.46
C GLN A 85 -17.96 15.18 -14.73
N VAL A 86 -17.28 14.14 -15.22
CA VAL A 86 -17.57 13.56 -16.54
C VAL A 86 -18.40 12.28 -16.49
N TRP A 87 -18.62 11.70 -15.31
CA TRP A 87 -19.12 10.33 -15.16
C TRP A 87 -20.42 10.06 -15.90
N ASP A 88 -21.40 10.95 -15.78
CA ASP A 88 -22.75 10.70 -16.29
C ASP A 88 -22.78 10.70 -17.83
N ARG A 89 -21.85 11.42 -18.46
CA ARG A 89 -21.63 11.40 -19.91
C ARG A 89 -20.76 10.21 -20.33
N LEU A 90 -19.75 9.88 -19.54
CA LEU A 90 -18.77 8.83 -19.85
C LEU A 90 -19.32 7.41 -19.68
N TRP A 91 -20.05 7.17 -18.59
CA TRP A 91 -20.46 5.82 -18.18
C TRP A 91 -21.31 5.07 -19.22
N PRO A 92 -22.28 5.68 -19.93
CA PRO A 92 -23.05 5.00 -20.96
C PRO A 92 -22.19 4.40 -22.08
N PHE A 93 -21.10 5.08 -22.45
CA PHE A 93 -20.14 4.59 -23.45
C PHE A 93 -19.20 3.55 -22.84
N LEU A 94 -18.66 3.85 -21.66
CA LEU A 94 -17.71 2.98 -20.97
C LEU A 94 -18.32 1.61 -20.64
N SER A 95 -19.58 1.59 -20.18
CA SER A 95 -20.29 0.36 -19.80
C SER A 95 -20.55 -0.62 -20.95
N LYS A 96 -20.50 -0.13 -22.20
CA LYS A 96 -20.68 -0.93 -23.41
C LYS A 96 -19.35 -1.32 -24.05
N ALA A 97 -18.26 -0.64 -23.67
CA ALA A 97 -16.96 -0.83 -24.28
C ALA A 97 -16.38 -2.20 -23.92
N GLN A 98 -16.04 -2.98 -24.95
CA GLN A 98 -15.37 -4.28 -24.82
C GLN A 98 -13.92 -4.23 -25.34
N THR A 99 -13.61 -3.27 -26.20
CA THR A 99 -12.27 -3.11 -26.80
C THR A 99 -11.56 -1.85 -26.35
N GLU A 100 -10.23 -1.84 -26.44
CA GLU A 100 -9.43 -0.67 -26.05
C GLU A 100 -9.81 0.54 -26.91
N GLU A 101 -10.05 0.34 -28.21
CA GLU A 101 -10.44 1.39 -29.14
C GLU A 101 -11.78 2.04 -28.77
N GLU A 102 -12.75 1.24 -28.31
CA GLU A 102 -14.04 1.74 -27.86
C GLU A 102 -13.90 2.60 -26.60
N VAL A 103 -13.02 2.22 -25.68
CA VAL A 103 -12.69 3.03 -24.50
C VAL A 103 -12.03 4.34 -24.92
N VAL A 104 -11.04 4.30 -25.81
CA VAL A 104 -10.38 5.52 -26.33
C VAL A 104 -11.41 6.44 -26.99
N LYS A 105 -12.29 5.91 -27.84
CA LYS A 105 -13.36 6.68 -28.49
C LYS A 105 -14.32 7.29 -27.47
N ALA A 106 -14.76 6.52 -26.47
CA ALA A 106 -15.63 7.02 -25.40
C ALA A 106 -15.01 8.23 -24.68
N PHE A 107 -13.72 8.16 -24.38
CA PHE A 107 -13.00 9.29 -23.78
C PHE A 107 -12.83 10.46 -24.74
N GLN A 108 -12.50 10.21 -26.00
CA GLN A 108 -12.36 11.26 -27.02
C GLN A 108 -13.66 12.04 -27.23
N GLU A 109 -14.80 11.35 -27.31
CA GLU A 109 -16.11 12.00 -27.46
C GLU A 109 -16.46 12.88 -26.26
N VAL A 110 -16.19 12.39 -25.04
CA VAL A 110 -16.42 13.16 -23.81
C VAL A 110 -15.47 14.36 -23.72
N VAL A 111 -14.18 14.18 -24.05
CA VAL A 111 -13.19 15.26 -24.06
C VAL A 111 -13.52 16.31 -25.12
N LYS A 112 -13.98 15.90 -26.31
CA LYS A 112 -14.44 16.82 -27.36
C LYS A 112 -15.65 17.63 -26.88
N ALA A 113 -16.62 16.99 -26.24
CA ALA A 113 -17.76 17.68 -25.62
C ALA A 113 -17.36 18.59 -24.45
N PHE A 114 -16.20 18.36 -23.84
CA PHE A 114 -15.66 19.19 -22.78
C PHE A 114 -14.71 20.28 -23.30
N GLN A 115 -14.18 20.24 -24.53
CA GLN A 115 -13.26 21.28 -25.04
C GLN A 115 -13.88 22.69 -25.07
N GLU A 116 -15.21 22.80 -25.00
CA GLU A 116 -15.92 24.08 -24.82
C GLU A 116 -15.88 24.61 -23.35
N GLY A 117 -15.38 23.84 -22.38
CA GLY A 117 -15.27 24.22 -20.95
C GLY A 117 -14.23 23.48 -20.08
N ALA A 118 -13.37 22.62 -20.63
CA ALA A 118 -12.37 21.81 -19.91
C ALA A 118 -11.03 22.52 -19.75
N SER A 119 -10.41 22.26 -18.60
CA SER A 119 -9.05 22.70 -18.31
C SER A 119 -8.05 21.94 -19.21
N PRO A 120 -6.95 22.56 -19.68
CA PRO A 120 -5.94 21.92 -20.52
C PRO A 120 -5.37 20.60 -19.96
N TYR A 121 -5.50 20.37 -18.65
CA TYR A 121 -5.08 19.15 -17.95
C TYR A 121 -5.97 17.92 -18.25
N ASP A 122 -7.18 18.11 -18.77
CA ASP A 122 -8.09 17.02 -19.15
C ASP A 122 -7.64 16.30 -20.45
N ARG A 123 -6.76 16.93 -21.23
CA ARG A 123 -6.28 16.39 -22.53
C ARG A 123 -5.30 15.23 -22.38
N GLY A 124 -4.72 15.03 -21.20
CA GLY A 124 -3.84 13.89 -20.90
C GLY A 124 -4.59 12.60 -20.56
N PHE A 125 -5.92 12.60 -20.61
CA PHE A 125 -6.74 11.54 -20.06
C PHE A 125 -6.85 10.31 -20.99
N MET A 126 -6.10 9.26 -20.61
CA MET A 126 -6.43 7.83 -20.71
C MET A 126 -6.42 7.06 -22.05
N PRO A 127 -5.80 7.46 -23.18
CA PRO A 127 -5.70 6.54 -24.31
C PRO A 127 -4.84 5.31 -23.95
N PHE A 128 -3.70 5.56 -23.30
CA PHE A 128 -2.74 4.53 -22.92
C PHE A 128 -3.17 3.68 -21.72
N LEU A 129 -4.27 4.05 -21.04
CA LEU A 129 -4.83 3.30 -19.92
C LEU A 129 -6.09 2.53 -20.31
N ALA A 130 -6.53 2.58 -21.56
CA ALA A 130 -7.71 1.87 -22.06
C ALA A 130 -7.68 0.38 -21.69
N GLY A 131 -6.57 -0.32 -21.95
CA GLY A 131 -6.41 -1.72 -21.55
C GLY A 131 -6.46 -1.96 -20.04
N LEU A 132 -6.01 -0.99 -19.23
CA LEU A 132 -6.12 -1.08 -17.77
C LEU A 132 -7.57 -0.85 -17.30
N ILE A 133 -8.28 0.07 -17.94
CA ILE A 133 -9.68 0.39 -17.64
C ILE A 133 -10.57 -0.83 -17.86
N ILE A 134 -10.44 -1.49 -19.02
CA ILE A 134 -11.19 -2.72 -19.33
C ILE A 134 -10.90 -3.81 -18.30
N LYS A 135 -9.62 -4.02 -17.98
CA LYS A 135 -9.22 -5.00 -16.96
C LYS A 135 -9.87 -4.72 -15.61
N VAL A 136 -9.94 -3.46 -15.19
CA VAL A 136 -10.53 -3.05 -13.91
C VAL A 136 -12.05 -3.18 -13.91
N MET A 137 -12.70 -2.82 -15.02
CA MET A 137 -14.16 -2.93 -15.17
C MET A 137 -14.64 -4.38 -15.16
N ASN A 138 -13.85 -5.28 -15.72
CA ASN A 138 -14.13 -6.72 -15.74
C ASN A 138 -13.74 -7.42 -14.43
N GLU A 139 -13.27 -6.71 -13.40
CA GLU A 139 -12.98 -7.33 -12.11
C GLU A 139 -14.28 -7.81 -11.42
N PRO A 140 -14.30 -9.02 -10.82
CA PRO A 140 -15.50 -9.54 -10.15
C PRO A 140 -16.04 -8.68 -9.00
N LYS A 141 -15.17 -7.84 -8.42
CA LYS A 141 -15.51 -6.95 -7.30
C LYS A 141 -15.83 -5.52 -7.75
N PHE A 142 -16.02 -5.30 -9.05
CA PHE A 142 -16.36 -3.98 -9.57
C PHE A 142 -17.75 -3.56 -9.03
N PRO A 143 -17.85 -2.38 -8.38
CA PRO A 143 -19.07 -2.00 -7.68
C PRO A 143 -20.20 -1.56 -8.62
N THR A 144 -21.43 -1.54 -8.11
CA THR A 144 -22.62 -1.12 -8.88
C THR A 144 -22.98 0.36 -8.69
N ARG A 145 -22.73 0.93 -7.50
CA ARG A 145 -23.09 2.32 -7.19
C ARG A 145 -22.15 3.31 -7.90
N ARG A 146 -22.70 4.42 -8.41
CA ARG A 146 -21.98 5.49 -9.13
C ARG A 146 -20.68 5.92 -8.41
N GLU A 147 -20.80 6.40 -7.19
CA GLU A 147 -19.67 6.88 -6.41
C GLU A 147 -18.62 5.79 -6.15
N ALA A 148 -19.08 4.56 -5.88
CA ALA A 148 -18.20 3.43 -5.66
C ALA A 148 -17.44 3.08 -6.94
N ARG A 149 -18.07 3.13 -8.12
CA ARG A 149 -17.42 2.91 -9.43
C ARG A 149 -16.34 3.96 -9.69
N ILE A 150 -16.65 5.23 -9.47
CA ILE A 150 -15.70 6.33 -9.63
C ILE A 150 -14.49 6.12 -8.72
N ASN A 151 -14.72 5.88 -7.43
CA ASN A 151 -13.65 5.67 -6.47
C ASN A 151 -12.81 4.42 -6.80
N PHE A 152 -13.46 3.32 -7.19
CA PHE A 152 -12.80 2.08 -7.54
C PHE A 152 -11.92 2.25 -8.78
N LEU A 153 -12.44 2.88 -9.83
CA LEU A 153 -11.71 3.12 -11.06
C LEU A 153 -10.55 4.10 -10.82
N ALA A 154 -10.80 5.23 -10.15
CA ALA A 154 -9.77 6.22 -9.87
C ALA A 154 -8.58 5.66 -9.08
N ASP A 155 -8.85 4.90 -8.01
CA ASP A 155 -7.82 4.29 -7.17
C ASP A 155 -7.06 3.18 -7.93
N SER A 156 -7.73 2.48 -8.84
CA SER A 156 -7.13 1.40 -9.64
C SER A 156 -6.20 1.93 -10.74
N LEU A 157 -6.55 3.05 -11.37
CA LEU A 157 -5.80 3.67 -12.45
C LEU A 157 -4.64 4.56 -11.98
N ALA A 158 -4.66 4.98 -10.72
CA ALA A 158 -3.66 5.89 -10.16
C ALA A 158 -2.22 5.37 -10.23
N GLY A 159 -2.04 4.04 -10.27
CA GLY A 159 -0.77 3.37 -10.45
C GLY A 159 -0.20 3.42 -11.88
N VAL A 160 -0.99 3.85 -12.87
CA VAL A 160 -0.58 4.08 -14.27
C VAL A 160 0.19 2.89 -14.87
N GLY A 161 -0.21 1.67 -14.52
CA GLY A 161 0.45 0.44 -14.96
C GLY A 161 1.80 0.13 -14.30
N CYS A 162 2.37 1.03 -13.48
CA CYS A 162 3.59 0.78 -12.71
C CYS A 162 3.36 -0.20 -11.54
N VAL A 163 2.13 -0.24 -11.03
CA VAL A 163 1.66 -1.20 -10.02
C VAL A 163 0.35 -1.84 -10.48
N THR A 164 0.03 -3.02 -9.94
CA THR A 164 -1.25 -3.68 -10.26
C THR A 164 -2.43 -2.84 -9.74
N PRO A 165 -3.62 -2.91 -10.37
CA PRO A 165 -4.82 -2.19 -9.91
C PRO A 165 -5.13 -2.40 -8.44
N ARG A 166 -5.07 -3.65 -7.98
CA ARG A 166 -5.25 -4.01 -6.58
C ARG A 166 -4.23 -3.31 -5.68
N ARG A 167 -2.95 -3.36 -6.03
CA ARG A 167 -1.89 -2.72 -5.22
C ARG A 167 -2.05 -1.20 -5.19
N SER A 168 -2.48 -0.59 -6.29
CA SER A 168 -2.79 0.84 -6.35
C SER A 168 -3.88 1.21 -5.34
N ARG A 169 -4.96 0.42 -5.27
CA ARG A 169 -6.05 0.60 -4.29
C ARG A 169 -5.56 0.45 -2.85
N ASP A 170 -4.76 -0.56 -2.56
CA ASP A 170 -4.18 -0.78 -1.23
C ASP A 170 -3.32 0.42 -0.80
N ILE A 171 -2.49 0.95 -1.71
CA ILE A 171 -1.67 2.14 -1.46
C ILE A 171 -2.55 3.35 -1.17
N CYS A 172 -3.59 3.58 -1.98
CA CYS A 172 -4.52 4.69 -1.77
C CYS A 172 -5.23 4.61 -0.41
N GLU A 173 -5.61 3.41 0.02
CA GLU A 173 -6.22 3.19 1.33
C GLU A 173 -5.21 3.44 2.47
N GLN A 174 -3.98 2.95 2.34
CA GLN A 174 -2.91 3.20 3.31
C GLN A 174 -2.60 4.69 3.45
N GLU A 175 -2.49 5.42 2.34
CA GLU A 175 -2.23 6.87 2.35
C GLU A 175 -3.41 7.65 2.94
N ARG A 176 -4.66 7.27 2.64
CA ARG A 176 -5.85 7.84 3.28
C ARG A 176 -5.86 7.58 4.80
N ALA A 177 -5.47 6.40 5.24
CA ALA A 177 -5.36 6.08 6.67
C ALA A 177 -4.22 6.84 7.36
N LYS A 178 -3.09 7.08 6.67
CA LYS A 178 -2.01 7.95 7.16
C LYS A 178 -2.48 9.40 7.29
N ALA A 179 -3.14 9.94 6.27
CA ALA A 179 -3.69 11.29 6.30
C ALA A 179 -4.65 11.49 7.48
N LYS A 180 -5.57 10.54 7.72
CA LYS A 180 -6.47 10.57 8.90
C LYS A 180 -5.71 10.63 10.23
N ARG A 181 -4.60 9.89 10.36
CA ARG A 181 -3.76 9.90 11.56
C ARG A 181 -2.97 11.21 11.73
N ASN A 182 -2.57 11.85 10.64
CA ASN A 182 -1.84 13.11 10.68
C ASN A 182 -2.67 14.29 11.22
N HIS A 183 -4.01 14.16 11.26
CA HIS A 183 -4.90 15.19 11.80
C HIS A 183 -5.20 15.06 13.30
N HIS A 184 -4.48 14.22 14.05
CA HIS A 184 -4.58 14.21 15.50
C HIS A 184 -3.80 15.38 16.10
N ILE A 185 -4.53 16.36 16.65
CA ILE A 185 -3.95 17.43 17.48
C ILE A 185 -3.58 16.80 18.82
N ILE A 186 -2.31 16.87 19.21
CA ILE A 186 -1.86 16.46 20.55
C ILE A 186 -2.37 17.51 21.55
N CYS A 187 -3.47 17.20 22.24
CA CYS A 187 -3.98 18.02 23.33
C CYS A 187 -3.32 17.62 24.66
N TYR A 188 -2.46 18.47 25.19
CA TYR A 188 -1.87 18.25 26.52
C TYR A 188 -2.86 18.69 27.62
N GLU A 189 -3.51 17.72 28.25
CA GLU A 189 -4.35 17.93 29.44
C GLU A 189 -3.54 17.61 30.71
N PHE A 190 -2.95 18.62 31.35
CA PHE A 190 -2.31 18.45 32.65
C PHE A 190 -3.34 18.56 33.77
N TYR A 191 -3.24 17.73 34.80
CA TYR A 191 -3.97 18.01 36.04
C TYR A 191 -3.28 19.16 36.77
N VAL A 192 -4.01 20.24 37.04
CA VAL A 192 -3.49 21.44 37.70
C VAL A 192 -4.26 21.72 38.98
N GLU A 193 -3.51 22.07 40.02
CA GLU A 193 -4.04 22.76 41.19
C GLU A 193 -3.58 24.21 41.13
N CYS A 194 -4.50 25.11 40.79
CA CYS A 194 -4.22 26.52 40.63
C CYS A 194 -4.53 27.29 41.91
N SER A 195 -3.75 28.34 42.20
CA SER A 195 -3.98 29.27 43.31
C SER A 195 -5.37 29.93 43.31
N CYS A 196 -6.06 29.98 42.16
CA CYS A 196 -7.47 30.42 42.06
C CYS A 196 -8.50 29.39 42.60
N GLY A 197 -8.02 28.30 43.20
CA GLY A 197 -8.83 27.21 43.77
C GLY A 197 -9.36 26.21 42.73
N HIS A 198 -8.92 26.28 41.47
CA HIS A 198 -9.29 25.28 40.47
C HIS A 198 -8.41 24.03 40.62
N LYS A 199 -9.05 22.86 40.76
CA LYS A 199 -8.43 21.55 40.74
C LYS A 199 -9.05 20.74 39.60
N GLY A 200 -8.27 20.41 38.59
CA GLY A 200 -8.81 19.74 37.41
C GLY A 200 -7.88 19.83 36.21
N ARG A 201 -8.40 19.51 35.04
CA ARG A 201 -7.63 19.50 33.80
C ARG A 201 -7.37 20.92 33.31
N SER A 202 -6.13 21.18 32.92
CA SER A 202 -5.72 22.38 32.21
C SER A 202 -6.24 22.33 30.77
N ARG A 203 -6.55 23.50 30.21
CA ARG A 203 -6.85 23.64 28.79
C ARG A 203 -5.77 24.50 28.15
N ASN A 204 -5.12 24.03 27.09
CA ASN A 204 -4.06 24.74 26.37
C ASN A 204 -2.95 25.28 27.30
N HIS A 205 -2.40 24.42 28.17
CA HIS A 205 -1.39 24.80 29.16
C HIS A 205 -1.80 25.95 30.09
N ALA A 206 -3.10 26.14 30.34
CA ALA A 206 -3.60 27.17 31.23
C ALA A 206 -4.69 26.65 32.16
N CYS A 207 -4.81 27.28 33.32
CA CYS A 207 -5.94 27.10 34.20
C CYS A 207 -7.22 27.60 33.48
N PRO A 208 -8.27 26.77 33.34
CA PRO A 208 -9.49 27.18 32.65
C PRO A 208 -10.28 28.25 33.42
N LYS A 209 -10.05 28.41 34.73
CA LYS A 209 -10.80 29.34 35.58
C LYS A 209 -10.22 30.76 35.58
N CYS A 210 -8.90 30.90 35.65
CA CYS A 210 -8.22 32.21 35.75
C CYS A 210 -7.27 32.51 34.59
N GLY A 211 -7.08 31.58 33.66
CA GLY A 211 -6.17 31.76 32.52
C GLY A 211 -4.68 31.71 32.86
N ALA A 212 -4.30 31.45 34.12
CA ALA A 212 -2.90 31.33 34.52
C ALA A 212 -2.20 30.24 33.70
N ARG A 213 -1.14 30.61 33.00
CA ARG A 213 -0.35 29.69 32.16
C ARG A 213 0.53 28.81 33.04
N ILE A 214 0.61 27.53 32.70
CA ILE A 214 1.55 26.57 33.28
C ILE A 214 2.91 26.87 32.66
N PHE A 215 3.83 27.39 33.47
CA PHE A 215 5.21 27.56 33.05
C PHE A 215 5.98 26.29 33.41
N PHE A 216 6.28 25.45 32.42
CA PHE A 216 7.30 24.42 32.59
C PHE A 216 8.64 25.14 32.59
N GLY A 217 9.40 25.08 33.69
CA GLY A 217 10.68 25.77 33.91
C GLY A 217 11.83 25.34 33.00
N PHE A 218 11.55 25.03 31.73
CA PHE A 218 12.49 24.71 30.67
C PHE A 218 12.28 25.70 29.51
N GLY A 219 12.63 26.96 29.74
CA GLY A 219 12.73 27.92 28.66
C GLY A 219 14.03 27.70 27.90
N SER A 220 13.99 27.05 26.72
CA SER A 220 14.88 27.38 25.57
C SER A 220 14.73 26.58 24.26
N MET A 221 13.70 25.72 24.00
CA MET A 221 13.66 25.01 22.69
C MET A 221 12.38 25.04 21.83
N PHE A 222 11.27 25.64 22.26
CA PHE A 222 10.04 25.62 21.44
C PHE A 222 9.38 26.98 21.14
N ASN A 223 10.10 28.10 21.36
CA ASN A 223 9.64 29.41 20.87
C ASN A 223 10.31 29.73 19.53
N SER A 224 9.84 29.11 18.45
CA SER A 224 9.92 29.63 17.07
C SER A 224 9.08 28.75 16.14
N ALA A 225 7.76 28.97 16.12
CA ALA A 225 6.92 28.74 14.93
C ALA A 225 5.48 29.13 15.28
N MET A 226 5.17 30.42 15.15
CA MET A 226 3.88 31.01 14.78
C MET A 226 3.90 32.49 15.12
N ALA A 227 4.53 33.26 14.24
CA ALA A 227 4.15 34.63 13.93
C ALA A 227 3.56 34.60 12.52
#